data_AF-A0A812YFX0-F1
#
_entry.id   AF-A0A812YFX0-F1
#
_cell.length_a   1.000
_cell.length_b   1.000
_cell.length_c   1.000
_cell.angle_alpha   90.00
_cell.angle_beta   90.00
_cell.angle_gamma   90.00
#
_symmetry.space_group_name_H-M   'P 1'
#
loop_
_entity.id
_entity.type
_entity.pdbx_description
1 polymer ?
#
loop_
_entity_poly.entity_id
_entity_poly.type
_entity_poly.pdbx_seq_one_letter_code
_entity_poly.pdbx_strand_id
1 'polypeptide(L)'
;MDNLLATPLEKAEIDELLSLFPDFTGTVPEEARFWKKSDLELFIASNGQLKPKENEAAKSKSCPLLSRARQRLAELKIGEASAEYLSWTRHRQRALQQLPGLEKPCSPVQTAAQAPAVPKVPVVVSAKDWCGSSWDMDFWKALGHNMWWTCRSRSPAFEHDRKAADRVDVEASPPEYIEYARLLHSMDPDCLEDNALAFPRIVMDGWCPFISTEGGALLAKHWRELTPAGVKDMSPKWIKIFTTVFTMDFMDFFARFYKLALGAPGSISRLHRSNNGAHVWHRQIQGRRLFFLFPPQDTANLAEEEGAAVDHLEGFGE
;
A
#
# COMPACT_ATOMS: atom_id res chain seq x y z
N MET A 1 -11.68 -12.96 22.04
CA MET A 1 -12.66 -11.96 21.57
C MET A 1 -12.66 -10.83 22.58
N ASP A 2 -11.82 -9.81 22.37
CA ASP A 2 -11.86 -8.60 23.18
C ASP A 2 -12.65 -7.54 22.42
N ASN A 3 -13.83 -7.20 22.97
CA ASN A 3 -14.75 -6.22 22.40
C ASN A 3 -14.06 -4.87 22.22
N LEU A 4 -14.07 -4.37 20.98
CA LEU A 4 -13.49 -3.09 20.55
C LEU A 4 -14.34 -1.87 20.91
N LEU A 5 -15.34 -2.02 21.77
CA LEU A 5 -16.13 -0.94 22.37
C LEU A 5 -16.37 -1.33 23.84
N ALA A 6 -15.59 -0.80 24.77
CA ALA A 6 -15.91 -0.95 26.18
C ALA A 6 -17.21 -0.17 26.44
N THR A 7 -18.27 -0.87 26.85
CA THR A 7 -19.51 -0.23 27.30
C THR A 7 -19.16 0.73 28.44
N PRO A 8 -19.62 1.99 28.42
CA PRO A 8 -19.42 2.90 29.54
C PRO A 8 -19.96 2.28 30.84
N LEU A 9 -19.25 2.49 31.95
CA LEU A 9 -19.71 2.12 33.27
C LEU A 9 -20.99 2.91 33.59
N GLU A 10 -22.01 2.19 34.03
CA GLU A 10 -23.26 2.78 34.47
C GLU A 10 -23.07 3.48 35.82
N LYS A 11 -23.88 4.51 36.11
CA LYS A 11 -23.78 5.24 37.38
C LYS A 11 -23.90 4.31 38.60
N ALA A 12 -24.75 3.30 38.52
CA ALA A 12 -24.93 2.32 39.58
C ALA A 12 -23.64 1.51 39.88
N GLU A 13 -22.82 1.22 38.86
CA GLU A 13 -21.56 0.49 39.03
C GLU A 13 -20.47 1.37 39.67
N ILE A 14 -20.48 2.67 39.34
CA ILE A 14 -19.58 3.65 39.95
C ILE A 14 -19.96 3.87 41.43
N ASP A 15 -21.25 4.00 41.72
CA ASP A 15 -21.77 4.16 43.09
C ASP A 15 -21.50 2.90 43.94
N GLU A 16 -21.64 1.70 43.36
CA GLU A 16 -21.26 0.43 44.00
C GLU A 16 -19.78 0.42 44.36
N LEU A 17 -18.89 0.78 43.43
CA LEU A 17 -17.46 0.86 43.70
C LEU A 17 -17.13 1.89 44.80
N LEU A 18 -17.75 3.08 44.76
CA LEU A 18 -17.53 4.10 45.80
C LEU A 18 -17.97 3.61 47.18
N SER A 19 -19.02 2.78 47.26
CA SER A 19 -19.46 2.19 48.53
C SER A 19 -18.43 1.24 49.16
N LEU A 20 -17.55 0.65 48.35
CA LEU A 20 -16.47 -0.24 48.82
C LEU A 20 -15.27 0.53 49.39
N PHE A 21 -15.17 1.84 49.14
CA PHE A 21 -14.05 2.69 49.57
C PHE A 21 -14.55 3.95 50.30
N PRO A 22 -15.08 3.81 51.53
CA PRO A 22 -15.68 4.93 52.28
C PRO A 22 -14.68 6.05 52.64
N ASP A 23 -13.38 5.76 52.62
CA ASP A 23 -12.30 6.70 52.93
C ASP A 23 -11.84 7.52 51.71
N PHE A 24 -12.43 7.29 50.53
CA PHE A 24 -12.14 8.05 49.33
C PHE A 24 -12.64 9.49 49.48
N THR A 25 -11.71 10.45 49.42
CA THR A 25 -11.98 11.89 49.58
C THR A 25 -11.79 12.66 48.27
N GLY A 26 -11.34 11.98 47.22
CA GLY A 26 -11.17 12.54 45.88
C GLY A 26 -12.49 12.73 45.13
N THR A 27 -12.42 13.36 43.95
CA THR A 27 -13.55 13.47 43.03
C THR A 27 -13.33 12.48 41.89
N VAL A 28 -14.34 11.66 41.58
CA VAL A 28 -14.31 10.80 40.38
C VAL A 28 -14.52 11.71 39.16
N PRO A 29 -13.56 11.79 38.23
CA PRO A 29 -13.68 12.65 37.06
C PRO A 29 -14.70 12.09 36.05
N GLU A 30 -15.35 12.93 35.25
CA GLU A 30 -16.42 12.50 34.34
C GLU A 30 -15.97 11.46 33.31
N GLU A 31 -14.71 11.53 32.87
CA GLU A 31 -14.10 10.57 31.96
C GLU A 31 -13.95 9.15 32.54
N ALA A 32 -14.04 8.99 33.86
CA ALA A 32 -13.91 7.70 34.54
C ALA A 32 -15.00 6.70 34.17
N ARG A 33 -16.16 7.18 33.69
CA ARG A 33 -17.22 6.32 33.13
C ARG A 33 -16.77 5.50 31.92
N PHE A 34 -15.64 5.86 31.30
CA PHE A 34 -15.08 5.13 30.16
C PHE A 34 -13.86 4.26 30.53
N TRP A 35 -13.51 4.19 31.81
CA TRP A 35 -12.42 3.35 32.30
C TRP A 35 -12.91 1.91 32.50
N LYS A 36 -11.97 0.96 32.58
CA LYS A 36 -12.31 -0.38 33.04
C LYS A 36 -12.66 -0.33 34.53
N LYS A 37 -13.59 -1.19 34.98
CA LYS A 37 -13.98 -1.31 36.40
C LYS A 37 -12.75 -1.45 37.31
N SER A 38 -11.76 -2.25 36.90
CA SER A 38 -10.49 -2.46 37.62
C SER A 38 -9.62 -1.21 37.71
N ASP A 39 -9.61 -0.36 36.68
CA ASP A 39 -8.79 0.86 36.65
C ASP A 39 -9.44 1.95 37.52
N LEU A 40 -10.77 2.03 37.51
CA LEU A 40 -11.53 2.89 38.41
C LEU A 40 -11.39 2.47 39.88
N GLU A 41 -11.46 1.16 40.16
CA GLU A 41 -11.20 0.61 41.49
C GLU A 41 -9.81 0.99 42.00
N LEU A 42 -8.78 0.85 41.14
CA LEU A 42 -7.40 1.19 41.49
C LEU A 42 -7.20 2.71 41.71
N PHE A 43 -7.90 3.54 40.93
CA PHE A 43 -7.92 4.99 41.13
C PHE A 43 -8.54 5.37 42.48
N ILE A 44 -9.72 4.80 42.81
CA ILE A 44 -10.42 5.05 44.07
C ILE A 44 -9.57 4.56 45.26
N ALA A 45 -9.03 3.33 45.18
CA ALA A 45 -8.17 2.74 46.21
C ALA A 45 -6.88 3.56 46.47
N SER A 46 -6.39 4.28 45.46
CA SER A 46 -5.22 5.16 45.57
C SER A 46 -5.55 6.60 46.01
N ASN A 47 -6.79 6.86 46.41
CA ASN A 47 -7.32 8.21 46.69
C ASN A 47 -7.05 9.22 45.56
N GLY A 48 -7.18 8.76 44.32
CA GLY A 48 -7.05 9.58 43.11
C GLY A 48 -5.62 9.79 42.60
N GLN A 49 -4.62 9.14 43.21
CA GLN A 49 -3.21 9.29 42.81
C GLN A 49 -2.84 8.47 41.57
N LEU A 50 -3.38 7.26 41.44
CA LEU A 50 -3.12 6.33 40.33
C LEU A 50 -4.23 6.45 39.30
N LYS A 51 -4.04 7.33 38.33
CA LYS A 51 -4.89 7.35 37.12
C LYS A 51 -4.57 6.12 36.26
N PRO A 52 -5.53 5.63 35.46
CA PRO A 52 -5.21 4.66 34.42
C PRO A 52 -4.06 5.21 33.60
N LYS A 53 -3.03 4.39 33.34
CA LYS A 53 -2.03 4.76 32.34
C LYS A 53 -2.81 5.04 31.07
N GLU A 54 -2.64 6.23 30.47
CA GLU A 54 -3.17 6.49 29.14
C GLU A 54 -2.80 5.28 28.29
N ASN A 55 -3.82 4.58 27.82
CA ASN A 55 -3.61 3.44 26.96
C ASN A 55 -2.94 4.01 25.71
N GLU A 56 -1.62 3.86 25.57
CA GLU A 56 -0.97 4.09 24.28
C GLU A 56 -1.60 3.18 23.20
N ALA A 57 -2.28 2.10 23.63
CA ALA A 57 -3.14 1.25 22.81
C ALA A 57 -4.40 1.95 22.23
N ALA A 58 -4.70 3.18 22.66
CA ALA A 58 -5.75 4.04 22.12
C ALA A 58 -5.20 5.20 21.26
N LYS A 59 -3.91 5.17 20.87
CA LYS A 59 -3.51 5.77 19.58
C LYS A 59 -4.29 5.01 18.51
N SER A 60 -5.42 5.56 18.10
CA SER A 60 -6.33 5.11 17.05
C SER A 60 -5.80 3.88 16.29
N LYS A 61 -6.40 2.69 16.48
CA LYS A 61 -6.16 1.48 15.65
C LYS A 61 -6.69 1.65 14.20
N SER A 62 -6.69 2.89 13.73
CA SER A 62 -7.23 3.34 12.46
C SER A 62 -6.52 4.61 12.01
N CYS A 63 -6.56 4.83 10.72
CA CYS A 63 -6.24 6.11 10.09
C CYS A 63 -7.35 6.40 9.07
N PRO A 64 -7.45 7.62 8.51
CA PRO A 64 -8.52 7.97 7.58
C PRO A 64 -8.68 6.97 6.43
N LEU A 65 -7.57 6.56 5.80
CA LEU A 65 -7.62 5.60 4.70
C LEU A 65 -8.09 4.21 5.14
N LEU A 66 -7.64 3.70 6.28
CA LEU A 66 -8.10 2.40 6.80
C LEU A 66 -9.60 2.44 7.12
N SER A 67 -10.08 3.53 7.72
CA SER A 67 -11.51 3.72 7.99
C SER A 67 -12.33 3.73 6.70
N ARG A 68 -11.90 4.46 5.66
CA ARG A 68 -12.58 4.47 4.35
C ARG A 68 -12.57 3.09 3.68
N ALA A 69 -11.46 2.35 3.76
CA ALA A 69 -11.38 0.99 3.21
C ALA A 69 -12.34 0.01 3.90
N ARG A 70 -12.40 0.03 5.24
CA ARG A 70 -13.35 -0.80 6.01
C ARG A 70 -14.80 -0.42 5.72
N GLN A 71 -15.11 0.88 5.65
CA GLN A 71 -16.43 1.35 5.27
C GLN A 71 -16.81 0.85 3.88
N ARG A 72 -15.88 0.93 2.91
CA ARG A 72 -16.12 0.49 1.54
C ARG A 72 -16.38 -1.01 1.43
N LEU A 73 -15.64 -1.83 2.19
CA LEU A 73 -15.91 -3.26 2.31
C LEU A 73 -17.34 -3.53 2.82
N ALA A 74 -17.77 -2.82 3.86
CA ALA A 74 -19.10 -2.97 4.44
C ALA A 74 -20.21 -2.55 3.48
N GLU A 75 -20.05 -1.43 2.77
CA GLU A 75 -20.98 -0.95 1.74
C GLU A 75 -21.16 -1.97 0.61
N LEU A 76 -20.05 -2.57 0.17
CA LEU A 76 -20.03 -3.58 -0.89
C LEU A 76 -20.40 -4.98 -0.38
N LYS A 77 -20.63 -5.15 0.93
CA LYS A 77 -20.91 -6.44 1.59
C LYS A 77 -19.84 -7.49 1.33
N ILE A 78 -18.59 -7.06 1.23
CA ILE A 78 -17.44 -7.95 1.05
C ILE A 78 -17.07 -8.52 2.41
N GLY A 79 -17.35 -9.82 2.58
CA GLY A 79 -17.12 -10.56 3.83
C GLY A 79 -15.86 -11.41 3.84
N GLU A 80 -15.05 -11.37 2.78
CA GLU A 80 -13.82 -12.16 2.65
C GLU A 80 -12.76 -11.35 1.89
N ALA A 81 -11.47 -11.62 2.16
CA ALA A 81 -10.37 -11.01 1.42
C ALA A 81 -10.16 -11.70 0.06
N SER A 82 -9.43 -11.04 -0.83
CA SER A 82 -9.17 -11.59 -2.16
C SER A 82 -8.40 -12.91 -2.10
N ALA A 83 -8.62 -13.77 -3.09
CA ALA A 83 -7.98 -15.08 -3.17
C ALA A 83 -6.44 -14.95 -3.23
N GLU A 84 -5.92 -13.91 -3.88
CA GLU A 84 -4.48 -13.65 -3.96
C GLU A 84 -3.89 -13.33 -2.59
N TYR A 85 -4.56 -12.52 -1.77
CA TYR A 85 -4.11 -12.20 -0.42
C TYR A 85 -4.11 -13.43 0.48
N LEU A 86 -5.21 -14.19 0.49
CA LEU A 86 -5.30 -15.43 1.27
C LEU A 86 -4.25 -16.46 0.83
N SER A 87 -4.06 -16.61 -0.48
CA SER A 87 -3.03 -17.48 -1.04
C SER A 87 -1.64 -17.05 -0.58
N TRP A 88 -1.29 -15.77 -0.69
CA TRP A 88 -0.01 -15.26 -0.19
C TRP A 88 0.18 -15.52 1.31
N THR A 89 -0.80 -15.18 2.14
CA THR A 89 -0.71 -15.35 3.60
C THR A 89 -0.48 -16.80 4.00
N ARG A 90 -1.14 -17.75 3.34
CA ARG A 90 -0.98 -19.20 3.59
C ARG A 90 0.37 -19.75 3.14
N HIS A 91 1.02 -19.11 2.15
CA HIS A 91 2.26 -19.59 1.54
C HIS A 91 3.51 -18.81 1.97
N ARG A 92 3.38 -17.64 2.60
CA ARG A 92 4.53 -16.79 2.99
C ARG A 92 5.54 -17.45 3.92
N GLN A 93 5.10 -18.44 4.72
CA GLN A 93 5.98 -19.19 5.64
C GLN A 93 6.73 -20.33 4.93
N ARG A 94 6.36 -20.66 3.70
CA ARG A 94 7.06 -21.69 2.91
C ARG A 94 8.35 -21.11 2.34
N ALA A 95 9.26 -22.00 1.93
CA ALA A 95 10.41 -21.60 1.13
C ALA A 95 9.89 -20.95 -0.17
N LEU A 96 10.16 -19.66 -0.38
CA LEU A 96 9.70 -18.86 -1.52
C LEU A 96 10.10 -19.44 -2.89
N GLN A 97 11.04 -20.38 -2.90
CA GLN A 97 11.50 -21.11 -4.08
C GLN A 97 10.61 -22.32 -4.45
N GLN A 98 9.70 -22.74 -3.55
CA GLN A 98 8.85 -23.92 -3.70
C GLN A 98 7.38 -23.50 -3.70
N LEU A 99 6.97 -22.76 -4.73
CA LEU A 99 5.56 -22.42 -4.91
C LEU A 99 4.76 -23.68 -5.28
N PRO A 100 3.48 -23.77 -4.84
CA PRO A 100 2.59 -24.84 -5.27
C PRO A 100 2.48 -24.89 -6.80
N GLY A 101 2.52 -26.10 -7.36
CA GLY A 101 2.33 -26.31 -8.80
C GLY A 101 3.58 -26.11 -9.66
N LEU A 102 4.72 -25.72 -9.09
CA LEU A 102 5.98 -25.68 -9.84
C LEU A 102 6.64 -27.06 -9.92
N GLU A 103 6.96 -27.49 -11.14
CA GLU A 103 7.78 -28.69 -11.37
C GLU A 103 9.23 -28.51 -10.91
N LYS A 104 9.73 -27.26 -10.97
CA LYS A 104 11.11 -26.90 -10.62
C LYS A 104 11.14 -25.70 -9.67
N PRO A 105 12.09 -25.64 -8.73
CA PRO A 105 12.23 -24.47 -7.86
C PRO A 105 12.49 -23.18 -8.64
N CYS A 106 12.01 -22.05 -8.10
CA CYS A 106 12.28 -20.73 -8.67
C CYS A 106 13.80 -20.46 -8.70
N SER A 107 14.33 -20.13 -9.87
CA SER A 107 15.72 -19.68 -10.01
C SER A 107 15.84 -18.19 -9.72
N PRO A 108 16.89 -17.74 -9.00
CA PRO A 108 17.13 -16.31 -8.82
C PRO A 108 17.44 -15.64 -10.17
N VAL A 109 16.97 -14.41 -10.33
CA VAL A 109 17.30 -13.57 -11.49
C VAL A 109 18.77 -13.14 -11.41
N GLN A 110 19.46 -13.11 -12.55
CA GLN A 110 20.87 -12.72 -12.61
C GLN A 110 21.05 -11.23 -12.29
N THR A 111 22.11 -10.92 -11.54
CA THR A 111 22.55 -9.56 -11.27
C THR A 111 23.63 -9.15 -12.25
N ALA A 112 23.48 -7.96 -12.84
CA ALA A 112 24.44 -7.37 -13.77
C ALA A 112 24.79 -5.92 -13.36
N ALA A 113 25.94 -5.44 -13.83
CA ALA A 113 26.35 -4.05 -13.64
C ALA A 113 25.61 -3.08 -14.58
N GLN A 114 25.19 -3.56 -15.75
CA GLN A 114 24.50 -2.77 -16.78
C GLN A 114 23.38 -3.60 -17.42
N ALA A 115 22.40 -2.90 -18.00
CA ALA A 115 21.39 -3.52 -18.84
C ALA A 115 22.03 -4.20 -20.06
N PRO A 116 21.60 -5.43 -20.43
CA PRO A 116 22.04 -6.06 -21.66
C PRO A 116 21.56 -5.25 -22.87
N ALA A 117 22.35 -5.26 -23.95
CA ALA A 117 21.99 -4.57 -25.20
C ALA A 117 20.63 -5.00 -25.77
N VAL A 118 20.24 -6.26 -25.51
CA VAL A 118 18.92 -6.80 -25.85
C VAL A 118 18.33 -7.51 -24.63
N PRO A 119 17.41 -6.88 -23.87
CA PRO A 119 16.84 -7.45 -22.65
C PRO A 119 15.76 -8.49 -22.98
N LYS A 120 16.19 -9.73 -23.26
CA LYS A 120 15.27 -10.87 -23.53
C LYS A 120 14.83 -11.63 -22.28
N VAL A 121 15.55 -11.44 -21.17
CA VAL A 121 15.29 -12.08 -19.87
C VAL A 121 15.34 -11.02 -18.78
N PRO A 122 14.65 -11.24 -17.64
CA PRO A 122 14.77 -10.36 -16.49
C PRO A 122 16.22 -10.24 -16.02
N VAL A 123 16.59 -9.05 -15.57
CA VAL A 123 17.92 -8.76 -15.02
C VAL A 123 17.79 -7.79 -13.85
N VAL A 124 18.58 -7.98 -12.80
CA VAL A 124 18.73 -7.00 -11.72
C VAL A 124 19.97 -6.16 -12.04
N VAL A 125 19.80 -4.86 -12.26
CA VAL A 125 20.91 -3.93 -12.49
C VAL A 125 21.24 -3.20 -11.19
N SER A 126 22.46 -3.39 -10.68
CA SER A 126 22.92 -2.68 -9.48
C SER A 126 23.24 -1.22 -9.80
N ALA A 127 22.56 -0.28 -9.15
CA ALA A 127 22.79 1.16 -9.35
C ALA A 127 23.10 1.83 -8.02
N LYS A 128 24.41 1.92 -7.69
CA LYS A 128 24.92 2.47 -6.42
C LYS A 128 24.70 3.98 -6.27
N ASP A 129 24.76 4.73 -7.38
CA ASP A 129 24.76 6.20 -7.36
C ASP A 129 23.53 6.77 -8.07
N TRP A 130 22.34 6.49 -7.55
CA TRP A 130 21.10 6.99 -8.14
C TRP A 130 20.64 8.29 -7.51
N CYS A 131 20.23 9.23 -8.37
CA CYS A 131 19.78 10.56 -7.99
C CYS A 131 18.56 10.56 -7.06
N GLY A 132 17.74 9.50 -7.11
CA GLY A 132 16.58 9.33 -6.23
C GLY A 132 16.84 8.53 -4.96
N SER A 133 18.11 8.31 -4.57
CA SER A 133 18.45 7.52 -3.37
C SER A 133 17.86 8.11 -2.07
N SER A 134 17.58 9.41 -2.03
CA SER A 134 16.91 10.11 -0.94
C SER A 134 15.40 10.29 -1.12
N TRP A 135 14.81 9.74 -2.19
CA TRP A 135 13.38 9.86 -2.47
C TRP A 135 12.56 8.86 -1.65
N ASP A 136 12.76 8.83 -0.35
CA ASP A 136 12.05 7.94 0.56
C ASP A 136 10.56 8.33 0.73
N MET A 137 9.84 7.59 1.59
CA MET A 137 8.43 7.90 1.87
C MET A 137 8.23 9.33 2.39
N ASP A 138 9.13 9.89 3.20
CA ASP A 138 8.95 11.24 3.73
C ASP A 138 9.16 12.30 2.64
N PHE A 139 10.08 12.06 1.70
CA PHE A 139 10.22 12.87 0.48
C PHE A 139 8.92 12.89 -0.34
N TRP A 140 8.35 11.72 -0.65
CA TRP A 140 7.11 11.63 -1.43
C TRP A 140 5.89 12.15 -0.68
N LYS A 141 5.87 12.02 0.65
CA LYS A 141 4.86 12.64 1.51
C LYS A 141 4.85 14.16 1.34
N ALA A 142 6.03 14.78 1.35
CA ALA A 142 6.16 16.22 1.20
C ALA A 142 5.76 16.68 -0.21
N LEU A 143 6.23 15.97 -1.26
CA LEU A 143 5.94 16.34 -2.64
C LEU A 143 4.47 16.10 -3.03
N GLY A 144 3.88 14.98 -2.59
CA GLY A 144 2.57 14.50 -3.01
C GLY A 144 1.39 15.01 -2.19
N HIS A 145 1.58 15.95 -1.26
CA HIS A 145 0.56 16.30 -0.24
C HIS A 145 -0.78 16.78 -0.79
N ASN A 146 -0.82 17.39 -1.98
CA ASN A 146 -2.05 17.86 -2.63
C ASN A 146 -2.57 16.93 -3.73
N MET A 147 -1.96 15.75 -3.91
CA MET A 147 -2.36 14.80 -4.94
C MET A 147 -3.26 13.73 -4.34
N TRP A 148 -4.32 13.38 -5.08
CA TRP A 148 -5.20 12.27 -4.73
C TRP A 148 -5.05 11.17 -5.77
N TRP A 149 -5.11 9.92 -5.31
CA TRP A 149 -5.00 8.74 -6.15
C TRP A 149 -5.82 7.58 -5.63
N THR A 150 -6.31 6.77 -6.56
CA THR A 150 -7.07 5.57 -6.24
C THR A 150 -6.17 4.48 -5.68
N CYS A 151 -6.46 4.05 -4.46
CA CYS A 151 -5.86 2.88 -3.82
C CYS A 151 -6.78 1.67 -4.00
N ARG A 152 -6.23 0.53 -4.42
CA ARG A 152 -7.03 -0.62 -4.90
C ARG A 152 -6.67 -1.92 -4.19
N SER A 153 -7.67 -2.75 -3.90
CA SER A 153 -7.44 -4.15 -3.47
C SER A 153 -6.92 -5.03 -4.61
N ARG A 154 -7.28 -4.70 -5.85
CA ARG A 154 -6.83 -5.39 -7.08
C ARG A 154 -5.99 -4.46 -7.92
N SER A 155 -4.68 -4.71 -7.98
CA SER A 155 -3.72 -3.91 -8.77
C SER A 155 -2.80 -4.79 -9.61
N PRO A 156 -2.42 -4.41 -10.84
CA PRO A 156 -3.01 -3.32 -11.62
C PRO A 156 -4.50 -3.62 -11.89
N ALA A 157 -5.30 -2.61 -12.22
CA ALA A 157 -6.70 -2.82 -12.59
C ALA A 157 -6.80 -3.31 -14.05
N PHE A 158 -7.85 -4.06 -14.38
CA PHE A 158 -8.19 -4.55 -15.71
C PHE A 158 -9.65 -4.21 -16.04
N GLU A 159 -9.97 -4.11 -17.32
CA GLU A 159 -11.29 -3.66 -17.81
C GLU A 159 -12.48 -4.44 -17.20
N HIS A 160 -12.33 -5.75 -16.98
CA HIS A 160 -13.36 -6.62 -16.39
C HIS A 160 -13.54 -6.49 -14.88
N ASP A 161 -12.59 -5.88 -14.17
CA ASP A 161 -12.68 -5.68 -12.71
C ASP A 161 -13.86 -4.79 -12.32
N ARG A 162 -14.46 -4.04 -13.26
CA ARG A 162 -15.67 -3.24 -13.03
C ARG A 162 -16.78 -4.05 -12.35
N LYS A 163 -16.84 -5.36 -12.58
CA LYS A 163 -17.85 -6.28 -12.02
C LYS A 163 -17.30 -7.23 -10.96
N ALA A 164 -16.03 -7.10 -10.56
CA ALA A 164 -15.42 -7.98 -9.58
C ALA A 164 -16.03 -7.77 -8.18
N ALA A 165 -16.42 -8.88 -7.53
CA ALA A 165 -17.10 -8.85 -6.24
C ALA A 165 -16.19 -8.42 -5.08
N ASP A 166 -14.87 -8.58 -5.22
CA ASP A 166 -13.85 -8.30 -4.20
C ASP A 166 -13.07 -6.98 -4.46
N ARG A 167 -13.52 -6.19 -5.44
CA ARG A 167 -12.91 -4.91 -5.78
C ARG A 167 -13.23 -3.86 -4.72
N VAL A 168 -12.18 -3.29 -4.13
CA VAL A 168 -12.24 -2.16 -3.20
C VAL A 168 -11.33 -1.07 -3.72
N ASP A 169 -11.95 0.04 -4.12
CA ASP A 169 -11.26 1.25 -4.56
C ASP A 169 -11.57 2.38 -3.59
N VAL A 170 -10.53 3.07 -3.13
CA VAL A 170 -10.64 4.18 -2.18
C VAL A 170 -9.62 5.24 -2.56
N GLU A 171 -10.03 6.49 -2.63
CA GLU A 171 -9.12 7.60 -2.87
C GLU A 171 -8.27 7.92 -1.63
N ALA A 172 -7.00 8.24 -1.83
CA ALA A 172 -6.11 8.73 -0.79
C ALA A 172 -5.04 9.65 -1.34
N SER A 173 -4.51 10.52 -0.47
CA SER A 173 -3.26 11.21 -0.74
C SER A 173 -2.05 10.37 -0.34
N PRO A 174 -0.85 10.58 -0.92
CA PRO A 174 0.38 9.94 -0.48
C PRO A 174 0.67 10.07 1.03
N PRO A 175 0.46 11.24 1.68
CA PRO A 175 0.56 11.32 3.14
C PRO A 175 -0.37 10.36 3.90
N GLU A 176 -1.64 10.27 3.51
CA GLU A 176 -2.61 9.35 4.12
C GLU A 176 -2.21 7.88 3.88
N TYR A 177 -1.74 7.56 2.68
CA TYR A 177 -1.28 6.20 2.35
C TYR A 177 -0.06 5.80 3.19
N ILE A 178 0.90 6.70 3.39
CA ILE A 178 2.10 6.42 4.18
C ILE A 178 1.73 6.20 5.66
N GLU A 179 0.79 6.98 6.20
CA GLU A 179 0.27 6.74 7.54
C GLU A 179 -0.39 5.36 7.65
N TYR A 180 -1.24 5.01 6.68
CA TYR A 180 -1.85 3.69 6.55
C TYR A 180 -0.80 2.57 6.49
N ALA A 181 0.23 2.69 5.66
CA ALA A 181 1.27 1.68 5.51
C ALA A 181 2.06 1.48 6.81
N ARG A 182 2.38 2.56 7.53
CA ARG A 182 3.05 2.52 8.85
C ARG A 182 2.15 1.87 9.91
N LEU A 183 0.86 2.22 9.93
CA LEU A 183 -0.12 1.62 10.84
C LEU A 183 -0.21 0.11 10.60
N LEU A 184 -0.35 -0.35 9.35
CA LEU A 184 -0.43 -1.78 9.03
C LEU A 184 0.86 -2.51 9.38
N HIS A 185 2.02 -1.92 9.11
CA HIS A 185 3.30 -2.49 9.52
C HIS A 185 3.39 -2.70 11.03
N SER A 186 2.82 -1.78 11.83
CA SER A 186 2.77 -1.89 13.28
C SER A 186 1.71 -2.87 13.79
N MET A 187 0.52 -2.89 13.17
CA MET A 187 -0.65 -3.59 13.71
C MET A 187 -0.79 -5.02 13.19
N ASP A 188 -0.31 -5.29 11.98
CA ASP A 188 -0.42 -6.58 11.31
C ASP A 188 0.83 -6.87 10.46
N PRO A 189 2.04 -6.85 11.06
CA PRO A 189 3.30 -7.10 10.34
C PRO A 189 3.31 -8.47 9.66
N ASP A 190 2.58 -9.41 10.26
CA ASP A 190 2.46 -10.78 9.83
C ASP A 190 1.30 -11.03 8.86
N CYS A 191 0.55 -10.03 8.43
CA CYS A 191 -0.48 -10.22 7.39
C CYS A 191 -1.41 -11.42 7.70
N LEU A 192 -1.87 -11.54 8.95
CA LEU A 192 -2.60 -12.72 9.40
C LEU A 192 -3.92 -12.85 8.64
N GLU A 193 -4.35 -14.10 8.39
CA GLU A 193 -5.58 -14.36 7.63
C GLU A 193 -6.82 -13.81 8.35
N ASP A 194 -6.92 -14.04 9.66
CA ASP A 194 -8.00 -13.52 10.52
C ASP A 194 -8.08 -11.98 10.55
N ASN A 195 -6.97 -11.32 10.22
CA ASN A 195 -6.86 -9.87 10.19
C ASN A 195 -7.22 -9.26 8.84
N ALA A 196 -7.53 -10.06 7.81
CA ALA A 196 -7.60 -9.58 6.44
C ALA A 196 -8.68 -8.49 6.22
N LEU A 197 -9.85 -8.61 6.85
CA LEU A 197 -10.92 -7.60 6.77
C LEU A 197 -10.73 -6.46 7.76
N ALA A 198 -10.04 -6.71 8.87
CA ALA A 198 -9.67 -5.67 9.81
C ALA A 198 -8.58 -4.77 9.21
N PHE A 199 -7.67 -5.31 8.41
CA PHE A 199 -6.57 -4.58 7.80
C PHE A 199 -6.50 -4.90 6.30
N PRO A 200 -7.51 -4.49 5.50
CA PRO A 200 -7.51 -4.77 4.08
C PRO A 200 -6.28 -4.17 3.43
N ARG A 201 -5.61 -4.94 2.57
CA ARG A 201 -4.45 -4.49 1.81
C ARG A 201 -4.91 -3.84 0.51
N ILE A 202 -4.73 -2.53 0.45
CA ILE A 202 -4.91 -1.75 -0.78
C ILE A 202 -3.58 -1.13 -1.19
N VAL A 203 -3.38 -0.96 -2.49
CA VAL A 203 -2.12 -0.47 -3.08
C VAL A 203 -2.39 0.85 -3.79
N MET A 204 -1.54 1.85 -3.55
CA MET A 204 -1.49 3.04 -4.40
C MET A 204 -0.50 2.75 -5.52
N ASP A 205 -1.00 2.17 -6.61
CA ASP A 205 -0.20 1.76 -7.75
C ASP A 205 -0.42 2.70 -8.94
N GLY A 206 0.60 2.85 -9.76
CA GLY A 206 0.54 3.72 -10.94
C GLY A 206 0.50 5.23 -10.65
N TRP A 207 0.71 5.66 -9.41
CA TRP A 207 0.70 7.08 -9.05
C TRP A 207 1.78 7.84 -9.81
N CYS A 208 1.40 8.92 -10.49
CA CYS A 208 2.31 9.70 -11.33
C CYS A 208 2.62 11.07 -10.69
N PRO A 209 3.55 11.19 -9.73
CA PRO A 209 3.85 12.48 -9.09
C PRO A 209 4.43 13.50 -10.07
N PHE A 210 5.08 13.05 -11.15
CA PHE A 210 5.79 13.93 -12.07
C PHE A 210 4.88 14.75 -13.00
N ILE A 211 3.56 14.54 -12.95
CA ILE A 211 2.59 15.36 -13.69
C ILE A 211 2.20 16.64 -12.93
N SER A 212 2.56 16.75 -11.65
CA SER A 212 2.37 18.00 -10.90
C SER A 212 3.44 19.03 -11.26
N THR A 213 3.23 20.30 -10.90
CA THR A 213 4.23 21.36 -11.13
C THR A 213 5.57 21.04 -10.46
N GLU A 214 5.55 20.66 -9.18
CA GLU A 214 6.76 20.35 -8.41
C GLU A 214 7.41 19.05 -8.89
N GLY A 215 6.60 18.04 -9.21
CA GLY A 215 7.07 16.78 -9.76
C GLY A 215 7.67 16.95 -11.16
N GLY A 216 7.06 17.76 -12.01
CA GLY A 216 7.56 18.10 -13.34
C GLY A 216 8.92 18.78 -13.27
N ALA A 217 9.11 19.73 -12.33
CA ALA A 217 10.41 20.35 -12.09
C ALA A 217 11.47 19.33 -11.62
N LEU A 218 11.09 18.40 -10.73
CA LEU A 218 11.97 17.32 -10.30
C LEU A 218 12.37 16.41 -11.47
N LEU A 219 11.41 16.03 -12.33
CA LEU A 219 11.66 15.20 -13.50
C LEU A 219 12.57 15.93 -14.49
N ALA A 220 12.29 17.19 -14.81
CA ALA A 220 13.09 17.98 -15.74
C ALA A 220 14.57 18.04 -15.33
N LYS A 221 14.83 18.06 -14.01
CA LYS A 221 16.19 18.05 -13.46
C LYS A 221 16.87 16.68 -13.56
N HIS A 222 16.15 15.58 -13.39
CA HIS A 222 16.76 14.26 -13.14
C HIS A 222 16.44 13.17 -14.18
N TRP A 223 15.55 13.39 -15.15
CA TRP A 223 15.02 12.31 -16.01
C TRP A 223 16.10 11.49 -16.74
N ARG A 224 17.22 12.11 -17.12
CA ARG A 224 18.37 11.43 -17.75
C ARG A 224 19.04 10.43 -16.80
N GLU A 225 19.09 10.78 -15.52
CA GLU A 225 19.69 9.97 -14.45
C GLU A 225 18.73 8.88 -13.92
N LEU A 226 17.43 8.99 -14.23
CA LEU A 226 16.44 7.97 -13.91
C LEU A 226 16.50 6.75 -14.84
N THR A 227 17.13 6.89 -16.00
CA THR A 227 17.28 5.81 -16.98
C THR A 227 18.33 4.81 -16.50
N PRO A 228 18.05 3.48 -16.50
CA PRO A 228 19.01 2.49 -16.06
C PRO A 228 20.30 2.48 -16.90
N ALA A 229 21.43 2.17 -16.26
CA ALA A 229 22.72 2.12 -16.93
C ALA A 229 22.71 1.12 -18.10
N GLY A 230 23.19 1.55 -19.28
CA GLY A 230 23.24 0.75 -20.49
C GLY A 230 21.95 0.79 -21.34
N VAL A 231 20.88 1.43 -20.87
CA VAL A 231 19.68 1.65 -21.69
C VAL A 231 19.96 2.79 -22.68
N LYS A 232 19.68 2.54 -23.96
CA LYS A 232 19.83 3.54 -25.01
C LYS A 232 18.85 4.69 -24.77
N ASP A 233 19.37 5.91 -24.68
CA ASP A 233 18.55 7.12 -24.63
C ASP A 233 17.83 7.31 -25.98
N MET A 234 16.50 7.21 -25.94
CA MET A 234 15.63 7.39 -27.08
C MET A 234 14.92 8.75 -27.07
N SER A 235 15.17 9.59 -26.06
CA SER A 235 14.50 10.89 -25.90
C SER A 235 14.62 11.80 -27.11
N PRO A 236 15.74 11.92 -27.84
CA PRO A 236 15.78 12.72 -29.08
C PRO A 236 14.76 12.27 -30.13
N LYS A 237 14.55 10.95 -30.26
CA LYS A 237 13.56 10.39 -31.19
C LYS A 237 12.14 10.66 -30.69
N TRP A 238 11.91 10.48 -29.39
CA TRP A 238 10.59 10.73 -28.79
C TRP A 238 10.20 12.20 -28.84
N ILE A 239 11.10 13.12 -28.47
CA ILE A 239 10.90 14.58 -28.59
C ILE A 239 10.49 14.93 -30.03
N LYS A 240 11.22 14.41 -31.03
CA LYS A 240 10.87 14.66 -32.43
C LYS A 240 9.47 14.15 -32.76
N ILE A 241 9.12 12.92 -32.39
CA ILE A 241 7.80 12.35 -32.66
C ILE A 241 6.69 13.16 -31.98
N PHE A 242 6.82 13.46 -30.68
CA PHE A 242 5.79 14.18 -29.92
C PHE A 242 5.58 15.62 -30.38
N THR A 243 6.67 16.33 -30.67
CA THR A 243 6.59 17.73 -31.12
C THR A 243 6.09 17.85 -32.57
N THR A 244 6.43 16.90 -33.45
CA THR A 244 6.09 17.01 -34.89
C THR A 244 4.82 16.27 -35.30
N VAL A 245 4.51 15.14 -34.68
CA VAL A 245 3.36 14.29 -35.06
C VAL A 245 2.16 14.58 -34.15
N PHE A 246 2.39 14.67 -32.85
CA PHE A 246 1.31 14.80 -31.86
C PHE A 246 1.06 16.24 -31.40
N THR A 247 1.96 17.19 -31.71
CA THR A 247 1.88 18.59 -31.25
C THR A 247 1.71 18.71 -29.73
N MET A 248 2.35 17.82 -28.98
CA MET A 248 2.28 17.76 -27.51
C MET A 248 3.62 18.10 -26.88
N ASP A 249 3.60 18.66 -25.67
CA ASP A 249 4.79 18.75 -24.83
C ASP A 249 5.27 17.31 -24.51
N PHE A 250 6.50 17.01 -24.94
CA PHE A 250 7.13 15.73 -24.68
C PHE A 250 7.25 15.45 -23.19
N MET A 251 7.62 16.44 -22.37
CA MET A 251 7.86 16.24 -20.94
C MET A 251 6.59 15.90 -20.19
N ASP A 252 5.47 16.56 -20.52
CA ASP A 252 4.16 16.26 -19.92
C ASP A 252 3.70 14.84 -20.23
N PHE A 253 3.91 14.38 -21.46
CA PHE A 253 3.59 13.00 -21.83
C PHE A 253 4.58 12.01 -21.20
N PHE A 254 5.87 12.35 -21.22
CA PHE A 254 6.95 11.52 -20.72
C PHE A 254 6.84 11.26 -19.21
N ALA A 255 6.39 12.26 -18.45
CA ALA A 255 6.14 12.16 -17.01
C ALA A 255 5.19 11.00 -16.63
N ARG A 256 4.24 10.65 -17.51
CA ARG A 256 3.27 9.57 -17.28
C ARG A 256 3.87 8.17 -17.29
N PHE A 257 5.09 8.00 -17.82
CA PHE A 257 5.80 6.71 -17.77
C PHE A 257 6.55 6.48 -16.46
N TYR A 258 6.74 7.53 -15.66
CA TYR A 258 7.40 7.43 -14.36
C TYR A 258 6.35 7.27 -13.26
N LYS A 259 5.96 6.02 -13.05
CA LYS A 259 4.95 5.62 -12.06
C LYS A 259 5.60 5.20 -10.75
N LEU A 260 4.98 5.60 -9.65
CA LEU A 260 5.31 5.17 -8.31
C LEU A 260 4.22 4.23 -7.77
N ALA A 261 4.67 3.26 -7.00
CA ALA A 261 3.81 2.36 -6.26
C ALA A 261 4.15 2.45 -4.78
N LEU A 262 3.16 2.75 -3.95
CA LEU A 262 3.23 2.64 -2.50
C LEU A 262 2.43 1.41 -2.07
N GLY A 263 3.07 0.54 -1.29
CA GLY A 263 2.50 -0.71 -0.80
C GLY A 263 2.79 -0.90 0.68
N ALA A 264 1.77 -1.23 1.47
CA ALA A 264 1.95 -1.73 2.82
C ALA A 264 2.51 -3.17 2.80
N PRO A 265 3.06 -3.69 3.92
CA PRO A 265 3.45 -5.09 4.01
C PRO A 265 2.28 -6.02 3.63
N GLY A 266 2.51 -6.98 2.75
CA GLY A 266 1.46 -7.88 2.25
C GLY A 266 0.61 -7.32 1.12
N SER A 267 0.87 -6.10 0.63
CA SER A 267 0.31 -5.61 -0.63
C SER A 267 0.76 -6.48 -1.81
N ILE A 268 -0.18 -6.87 -2.66
CA ILE A 268 0.05 -7.74 -3.81
C ILE A 268 -0.30 -6.99 -5.09
N SER A 269 0.59 -7.07 -6.08
CA SER A 269 0.22 -6.81 -7.46
C SER A 269 -0.02 -8.15 -8.15
N ARG A 270 -1.17 -8.27 -8.81
CA ARG A 270 -1.57 -9.45 -9.57
C ARG A 270 -0.61 -9.75 -10.70
N LEU A 271 -0.62 -11.00 -11.13
CA LEU A 271 0.08 -11.43 -12.33
C LEU A 271 -0.49 -10.66 -13.53
N HIS A 272 0.41 -10.04 -14.29
CA HIS A 272 0.03 -9.28 -15.48
C HIS A 272 1.21 -9.20 -16.44
N ARG A 273 0.92 -8.84 -17.69
CA ARG A 273 1.91 -8.39 -18.66
C ARG A 273 1.84 -6.88 -18.82
N SER A 274 2.96 -6.27 -19.13
CA SER A 274 2.99 -4.87 -19.53
C SER A 274 2.26 -4.68 -20.85
N ASN A 275 1.49 -3.59 -20.96
CA ASN A 275 0.76 -3.27 -22.17
C ASN A 275 1.67 -3.21 -23.40
N ASN A 276 1.17 -3.69 -24.53
CA ASN A 276 1.86 -3.70 -25.83
C ASN A 276 3.24 -4.40 -25.84
N GLY A 277 3.49 -5.31 -24.90
CA GLY A 277 4.78 -6.01 -24.80
C GLY A 277 5.93 -5.09 -24.38
N ALA A 278 5.63 -3.97 -23.73
CA ALA A 278 6.65 -3.01 -23.31
C ALA A 278 7.60 -3.61 -22.26
N HIS A 279 8.89 -3.28 -22.37
CA HIS A 279 9.84 -3.51 -21.29
C HIS A 279 9.54 -2.56 -20.13
N VAL A 280 9.61 -3.07 -18.90
CA VAL A 280 9.38 -2.28 -17.68
C VAL A 280 10.61 -2.35 -16.79
N TRP A 281 10.96 -1.20 -16.23
CA TRP A 281 12.05 -1.05 -15.28
C TRP A 281 11.49 -0.74 -13.91
N HIS A 282 11.61 -1.69 -12.99
CA HIS A 282 11.26 -1.47 -11.59
C HIS A 282 12.48 -1.01 -10.80
N ARG A 283 12.32 0.12 -10.11
CA ARG A 283 13.30 0.65 -9.17
C ARG A 283 12.75 0.50 -7.76
N GLN A 284 13.38 -0.32 -6.92
CA GLN A 284 13.03 -0.34 -5.50
C GLN A 284 13.66 0.88 -4.82
N ILE A 285 12.81 1.73 -4.23
CA ILE A 285 13.24 2.95 -3.53
C ILE A 285 13.45 2.67 -2.04
N GLN A 286 12.42 2.14 -1.36
CA GLN A 286 12.45 1.86 0.06
C GLN A 286 11.72 0.55 0.36
N GLY A 287 12.20 -0.22 1.35
CA GLY A 287 11.60 -1.51 1.73
C GLY A 287 12.02 -2.65 0.81
N ARG A 288 11.25 -3.74 0.81
CA ARG A 288 11.50 -4.94 0.01
C ARG A 288 10.25 -5.35 -0.75
N ARG A 289 10.43 -5.74 -2.00
CA ARG A 289 9.38 -6.29 -2.85
C ARG A 289 9.85 -7.60 -3.45
N LEU A 290 9.00 -8.61 -3.37
CA LEU A 290 9.23 -9.90 -4.01
C LEU A 290 8.58 -9.89 -5.39
N PHE A 291 9.30 -10.38 -6.40
CA PHE A 291 8.81 -10.51 -7.76
C PHE A 291 8.80 -11.99 -8.14
N PHE A 292 7.68 -12.46 -8.68
CA PHE A 292 7.59 -13.71 -9.41
C PHE A 292 7.46 -13.37 -10.89
N LEU A 293 8.36 -13.91 -11.70
CA LEU A 293 8.43 -13.63 -13.13
C LEU A 293 8.31 -14.95 -13.88
N PHE A 294 7.41 -14.99 -14.84
CA PHE A 294 7.18 -16.15 -15.68
C PHE A 294 7.55 -15.79 -17.11
N PRO A 295 8.20 -16.71 -17.85
CA PRO A 295 8.54 -16.48 -19.24
C PRO A 295 7.25 -16.47 -20.08
N PRO A 296 7.19 -15.70 -21.19
CA PRO A 296 5.99 -15.60 -22.02
C PRO A 296 5.49 -16.94 -22.60
N GLN A 297 6.36 -17.94 -22.68
CA GLN A 297 6.00 -19.29 -23.13
C GLN A 297 5.04 -20.00 -22.17
N ASP A 298 5.04 -19.61 -20.89
CA ASP A 298 4.19 -20.23 -19.86
C ASP A 298 2.80 -19.61 -19.78
N THR A 299 2.50 -18.55 -20.55
CA THR A 299 1.23 -17.81 -20.46
C THR A 299 -0.01 -18.70 -20.55
N ALA A 300 0.00 -19.74 -21.40
CA ALA A 300 -1.12 -20.68 -21.53
C ALA A 300 -1.44 -21.43 -20.23
N ASN A 301 -0.48 -21.54 -19.32
CA ASN A 301 -0.62 -22.22 -18.03
C ASN A 301 -0.95 -21.26 -16.87
N LEU A 302 -1.00 -19.95 -17.13
CA LEU A 302 -1.00 -18.92 -16.08
C LEU A 302 -2.35 -18.26 -15.80
N ALA A 303 -3.46 -18.81 -16.33
CA ALA A 303 -4.80 -18.24 -16.16
C ALA A 303 -4.79 -16.70 -16.32
N GLU A 304 -4.23 -16.23 -17.45
CA GLU A 304 -3.98 -14.81 -17.71
C GLU A 304 -5.27 -14.00 -17.53
N GLU A 305 -5.17 -12.86 -16.83
CA GLU A 305 -6.27 -11.89 -16.76
C GLU A 305 -6.52 -11.36 -18.18
N GLU A 306 -7.75 -11.54 -18.70
CA GLU A 306 -8.11 -11.08 -20.04
C GLU A 306 -8.06 -9.55 -20.12
N GLY A 307 -7.48 -9.00 -21.19
CA GLY A 307 -7.48 -7.56 -21.48
C GLY A 307 -6.20 -6.81 -21.10
N ALA A 308 -6.21 -5.50 -21.31
CA ALA A 308 -5.09 -4.63 -20.97
C ALA A 308 -5.20 -4.13 -19.52
N ALA A 309 -4.05 -3.92 -18.87
CA ALA A 309 -4.03 -3.22 -17.60
C ALA A 309 -4.44 -1.75 -17.82
N VAL A 310 -5.34 -1.24 -16.99
CA VAL A 310 -5.83 0.14 -17.03
C VAL A 310 -5.43 0.87 -15.76
N ASP A 311 -4.92 2.09 -15.91
CA ASP A 311 -4.50 2.92 -14.77
C ASP A 311 -5.68 3.47 -13.97
N HIS A 312 -6.82 3.68 -14.65
CA HIS A 312 -8.10 4.09 -14.08
C HIS A 312 -9.27 3.40 -14.79
N LEU A 313 -10.12 2.72 -14.02
CA LEU A 313 -11.33 2.07 -14.54
C LEU A 313 -12.41 3.07 -14.97
N GLU A 314 -12.32 4.32 -14.52
CA GLU A 314 -13.27 5.41 -14.82
C GLU A 314 -12.76 6.40 -15.89
N GLY A 315 -11.52 6.25 -16.40
CA GLY A 315 -10.77 7.32 -17.05
C GLY A 315 -10.36 7.13 -18.52
N PHE A 316 -11.15 6.41 -19.33
CA PHE A 316 -11.10 6.51 -20.80
C PHE A 316 -12.52 6.68 -21.37
N GLY A 317 -13.23 7.62 -20.78
CA GLY A 317 -14.56 8.03 -21.21
C GLY A 317 -14.66 9.55 -21.17
N GLU A 318 -13.82 10.21 -21.97
CA GLU A 318 -14.07 11.47 -22.69
C GLU A 318 -12.91 11.74 -23.66
#